data_AF-A0A815P1T9-F1
#
_entry.id   AF-A0A815P1T9-F1
#
_cell.length_a   1.000
_cell.length_b   1.000
_cell.length_c   1.000
_cell.angle_alpha   90.00
_cell.angle_beta   90.00
_cell.angle_gamma   90.00
#
_symmetry.space_group_name_H-M   'P 1'
#
loop_
_entity.id
_entity.type
_entity.pdbx_description
1 polymer ?
#
loop_
_entity_poly.entity_id
_entity_poly.type
_entity_poly.pdbx_seq_one_letter_code
_entity_poly.pdbx_strand_id
1 'polypeptide(L)'
;RHANIGYLLANIFIGILCSFIFFRNFDLYQLISNEILIQTENLTTWIKSIIEWLLHAPAGLKLNQPLVDFLARFYFYHIYLWSGYLEALVITVVPYLYQILFILCFFGISLAIGAICDFIRILTIHLYCFYIYAARLFNWQIRLLIILFRLFCGKKQNPLRNNRLDSHLCDIDQLFIVTLSFTILLFLLPSIFMYYAVFTSIWTVTMLTVKLIQYINQFLLQIPIYEFYLWVTGSRIIRGTPRLAINYADSTEDTVCFNFYFDSVSFITLYRVCNIRLSSYSLSFTKLFLAILKGQSIV
;
A
#
# COMPACT_ATOMS: atom_id res chain seq x y z
N ARG A 1 27.25 0.64 -14.86
CA ARG A 1 27.34 2.07 -14.47
C ARG A 1 26.66 2.98 -15.49
N HIS A 2 26.93 2.84 -16.80
CA HIS A 2 26.26 3.63 -17.86
C HIS A 2 24.75 3.41 -17.97
N ALA A 3 24.27 2.18 -17.77
CA ALA A 3 22.84 1.86 -17.68
C ALA A 3 22.09 2.80 -16.70
N ASN A 4 22.56 2.91 -15.45
CA ASN A 4 21.91 3.72 -14.41
C ASN A 4 21.81 5.22 -14.75
N ILE A 5 22.74 5.75 -15.55
CA ILE A 5 22.73 7.14 -15.99
C ILE A 5 21.60 7.37 -17.00
N GLY A 6 21.33 6.39 -17.87
CA GLY A 6 20.27 6.44 -18.88
C GLY A 6 18.87 6.62 -18.29
N TYR A 7 18.50 5.80 -17.29
CA TYR A 7 17.20 5.92 -16.62
C TYR A 7 17.04 7.25 -15.88
N LEU A 8 18.13 7.74 -15.27
CA LEU A 8 18.13 9.02 -14.56
C LEU A 8 17.91 10.19 -15.51
N LEU A 9 18.58 10.19 -16.67
CA LEU A 9 18.36 11.20 -17.71
C LEU A 9 16.95 11.16 -18.26
N ALA A 10 16.39 9.98 -18.53
CA ALA A 10 15.01 9.84 -18.99
C ALA A 10 14.00 10.34 -17.94
N ASN A 11 14.21 10.01 -16.67
CA ASN A 11 13.38 10.46 -15.55
C ASN A 11 13.40 11.99 -15.39
N ILE A 12 14.57 12.62 -15.52
CA ILE A 12 14.73 14.09 -15.49
C ILE A 12 14.07 14.71 -16.72
N PHE A 13 14.27 14.16 -17.92
CA PHE A 13 13.68 14.68 -19.14
C PHE A 13 12.14 14.68 -19.09
N ILE A 14 11.53 13.56 -18.70
CA ILE A 14 10.08 13.46 -18.48
C ILE A 14 9.63 14.45 -17.39
N GLY A 15 10.43 14.58 -16.32
CA GLY A 15 10.19 15.54 -15.25
C GLY A 15 10.14 16.99 -15.74
N ILE A 16 11.12 17.43 -16.55
CA ILE A 16 11.15 18.79 -17.13
C ILE A 16 9.93 19.04 -18.03
N LEU A 17 9.56 18.06 -18.87
CA LEU A 17 8.35 18.16 -19.69
C LEU A 17 7.09 18.32 -18.83
N CYS A 18 6.99 17.56 -17.74
CA CYS A 18 5.90 17.67 -16.78
C CYS A 18 5.89 19.05 -16.11
N SER A 19 7.06 19.54 -15.69
CA SER A 19 7.22 20.86 -15.08
C SER A 19 6.76 21.99 -16.00
N PHE A 20 7.01 21.87 -17.31
CA PHE A 20 6.51 22.84 -18.30
C PHE A 20 4.98 22.85 -18.37
N ILE A 21 4.33 21.69 -18.24
CA ILE A 21 2.86 21.60 -18.15
C ILE A 21 2.34 22.28 -16.88
N PHE A 22 2.99 22.04 -15.72
CA PHE A 22 2.66 22.68 -14.45
C PHE A 22 2.78 24.21 -14.53
N PHE A 23 3.85 24.72 -15.17
CA PHE A 23 4.06 26.16 -15.36
C PHE A 23 3.01 26.79 -16.26
N ARG A 24 2.67 26.14 -17.38
CA ARG A 24 1.68 26.65 -18.34
C ARG A 24 0.29 26.75 -17.72
N ASN A 25 -0.03 25.83 -16.81
CA ASN A 25 -1.36 25.72 -16.20
C ASN A 25 -1.32 26.17 -14.73
N PHE A 26 -0.78 27.36 -14.43
CA PHE A 26 -0.59 27.79 -13.04
C PHE A 26 -1.88 27.77 -12.21
N ASP A 27 -3.05 28.08 -12.80
CA ASP A 27 -4.34 28.12 -12.10
C ASP A 27 -4.95 26.73 -11.83
N LEU A 28 -4.33 25.65 -12.32
CA LEU A 28 -4.86 24.29 -12.25
C LEU A 28 -4.96 23.76 -10.81
N TYR A 29 -4.20 24.33 -9.86
CA TYR A 29 -4.32 23.96 -8.45
C TYR A 29 -5.72 24.23 -7.88
N GLN A 30 -6.44 25.26 -8.35
CA GLN A 30 -7.80 25.58 -7.89
C GLN A 30 -8.80 24.51 -8.35
N LEU A 31 -8.64 24.03 -9.59
CA LEU A 31 -9.47 22.95 -10.11
C LEU A 31 -9.18 21.65 -9.37
N ILE A 32 -7.90 21.34 -9.12
CA ILE A 32 -7.50 20.17 -8.32
C ILE A 32 -8.06 20.26 -6.90
N SER A 33 -7.96 21.41 -6.22
CA SER A 33 -8.46 21.54 -4.85
C SER A 33 -9.96 21.31 -4.78
N ASN A 34 -10.72 21.88 -5.72
CA ASN A 34 -12.18 21.70 -5.77
C ASN A 34 -12.55 20.26 -6.06
N GLU A 35 -11.86 19.60 -6.99
CA GLU A 35 -12.10 18.19 -7.29
C GLU A 35 -11.79 17.30 -6.07
N ILE A 36 -10.67 17.54 -5.37
CA ILE A 36 -10.34 16.79 -4.15
C ILE A 36 -11.44 16.99 -3.09
N LEU A 37 -11.91 18.21 -2.88
CA LEU A 37 -12.98 18.48 -1.91
C LEU A 37 -14.26 17.70 -2.27
N ILE A 38 -14.72 17.76 -3.52
CA ILE A 38 -15.89 17.03 -4.00
C ILE A 38 -15.71 15.52 -3.77
N GLN A 39 -14.55 14.97 -4.11
CA GLN A 39 -14.28 13.55 -3.89
C GLN A 39 -14.24 13.18 -2.40
N THR A 40 -13.73 14.06 -1.53
CA THR A 40 -13.74 13.82 -0.08
C THR A 40 -15.15 13.86 0.51
N GLU A 41 -16.03 14.73 0.01
CA GLU A 41 -17.44 14.78 0.40
C GLU A 41 -18.20 13.53 -0.07
N ASN A 42 -17.98 13.11 -1.31
CA ASN A 42 -18.54 11.88 -1.87
C ASN A 42 -18.09 10.64 -1.08
N LEU A 43 -16.81 10.56 -0.72
CA LEU A 43 -16.29 9.49 0.12
C LEU A 43 -16.92 9.52 1.52
N THR A 44 -17.06 10.71 2.11
CA THR A 44 -17.67 10.90 3.43
C THR A 44 -19.13 10.46 3.46
N THR A 45 -19.92 10.86 2.46
CA THR A 45 -21.33 10.45 2.31
C THR A 45 -21.45 8.95 2.07
N TRP A 46 -20.57 8.36 1.25
CA TRP A 46 -20.54 6.92 1.02
C TRP A 46 -20.24 6.14 2.31
N ILE A 47 -19.23 6.53 3.08
CA ILE A 47 -18.92 5.87 4.37
C ILE A 47 -20.08 6.00 5.35
N LYS A 48 -20.74 7.17 5.42
CA LYS A 48 -21.94 7.36 6.25
C LYS A 48 -23.04 6.37 5.85
N SER A 49 -23.32 6.23 4.55
CA SER A 49 -24.33 5.28 4.05
C SER A 49 -24.01 3.82 4.42
N ILE A 50 -22.73 3.43 4.44
CA ILE A 50 -22.31 2.10 4.89
C ILE A 50 -22.57 1.90 6.38
N ILE A 51 -22.30 2.92 7.20
CA ILE A 51 -22.55 2.85 8.65
C ILE A 51 -24.07 2.78 8.92
N GLU A 52 -24.88 3.53 8.17
CA GLU A 52 -26.34 3.44 8.23
C GLU A 52 -26.83 2.05 7.79
N TRP A 53 -26.24 1.47 6.75
CA TRP A 53 -26.52 0.09 6.34
C TRP A 53 -26.17 -0.94 7.43
N LEU A 54 -25.07 -0.73 8.16
CA LEU A 54 -24.69 -1.56 9.31
C LEU A 54 -25.67 -1.42 10.50
N LEU A 55 -26.37 -0.29 10.63
CA LEU A 55 -27.37 -0.03 11.67
C LEU A 55 -28.63 -0.90 11.51
N HIS A 56 -29.14 -1.01 10.28
CA HIS A 56 -30.48 -1.52 9.99
C HIS A 56 -30.61 -3.04 9.76
N ALA A 57 -29.58 -3.83 10.07
CA ALA A 57 -29.43 -5.29 9.83
C ALA A 57 -28.76 -5.67 8.49
N PRO A 58 -27.41 -5.60 8.42
CA PRO A 58 -26.67 -6.00 7.23
C PRO A 58 -26.85 -7.50 6.96
N ALA A 59 -27.11 -7.86 5.69
CA ALA A 59 -27.28 -9.24 5.22
C ALA A 59 -28.32 -10.07 6.01
N GLY A 60 -29.31 -9.43 6.65
CA GLY A 60 -30.34 -10.11 7.45
C GLY A 60 -29.88 -10.60 8.83
N LEU A 61 -28.66 -10.26 9.26
CA LEU A 61 -28.16 -10.57 10.60
C LEU A 61 -28.77 -9.60 11.62
N LYS A 62 -29.50 -10.13 12.60
CA LYS A 62 -30.01 -9.35 13.72
C LYS A 62 -28.86 -9.00 14.67
N LEU A 63 -28.23 -7.86 14.43
CA LEU A 63 -27.14 -7.34 15.25
C LEU A 63 -27.64 -6.81 16.59
N ASN A 64 -26.73 -6.74 17.57
CA ASN A 64 -27.00 -6.11 18.87
C ASN A 64 -27.18 -4.59 18.70
N GLN A 65 -28.42 -4.12 18.78
CA GLN A 65 -28.79 -2.72 18.51
C GLN A 65 -28.04 -1.71 19.41
N PRO A 66 -27.97 -1.89 20.75
CA PRO A 66 -27.23 -0.95 21.62
C PRO A 66 -25.76 -0.78 21.21
N LEU A 67 -25.09 -1.87 20.84
CA LEU A 67 -23.69 -1.83 20.42
C LEU A 67 -23.53 -1.12 19.07
N VAL A 68 -24.38 -1.46 18.09
CA VAL A 68 -24.30 -0.89 16.75
C VAL A 68 -24.62 0.60 16.78
N ASP A 69 -25.60 1.04 17.57
CA ASP A 69 -25.90 2.46 17.79
C ASP A 69 -24.74 3.24 18.42
N PHE A 70 -24.05 2.62 19.39
CA PHE A 70 -22.88 3.22 20.01
C PHE A 70 -21.74 3.37 18.99
N LEU A 71 -21.48 2.31 18.23
CA LEU A 71 -20.39 2.27 17.26
C LEU A 71 -20.65 3.21 16.08
N ALA A 72 -21.90 3.30 15.61
CA ALA A 72 -22.32 4.25 14.59
C ALA A 72 -22.08 5.70 15.04
N ARG A 73 -22.54 6.07 16.25
CA ARG A 73 -22.27 7.40 16.83
C ARG A 73 -20.79 7.71 16.95
N PHE A 74 -19.99 6.74 17.39
CA PHE A 74 -18.54 6.86 17.45
C PHE A 74 -17.93 7.17 16.08
N TYR A 75 -18.27 6.40 15.03
CA TYR A 75 -17.73 6.63 13.70
C TYR A 75 -18.25 7.92 13.04
N PHE A 76 -19.53 8.25 13.20
CA PHE A 76 -20.09 9.51 12.68
C PHE A 76 -19.40 10.73 13.28
N TYR A 77 -19.12 10.73 14.57
CA TYR A 77 -18.38 11.80 15.23
C TYR A 77 -16.97 11.96 14.64
N HIS A 78 -16.27 10.85 14.41
CA HIS A 78 -14.95 10.92 13.80
C HIS A 78 -15.01 11.40 12.35
N ILE A 79 -16.00 10.93 11.56
CA ILE A 79 -16.19 11.41 10.18
C ILE A 79 -16.42 12.93 10.15
N TYR A 80 -17.20 13.46 11.09
CA TYR A 80 -17.40 14.91 11.22
C TYR A 80 -16.09 15.66 11.47
N LEU A 81 -15.28 15.19 12.43
CA LEU A 81 -13.96 15.78 12.71
C LEU A 81 -13.03 15.72 11.49
N TRP A 82 -12.99 14.57 10.81
CA TRP A 82 -12.13 14.37 9.65
C TRP A 82 -12.55 15.20 8.44
N SER A 83 -13.86 15.42 8.23
CA SER A 83 -14.37 16.29 7.18
C SER A 83 -13.80 17.70 7.30
N GLY A 84 -13.86 18.30 8.49
CA GLY A 84 -13.32 19.63 8.72
C GLY A 84 -11.79 19.68 8.61
N TYR A 85 -11.09 18.63 9.06
CA TYR A 85 -9.64 18.53 8.89
C TYR A 85 -9.23 18.45 7.40
N LEU A 86 -9.93 17.64 6.59
CA LEU A 86 -9.61 17.48 5.17
C LEU A 86 -9.88 18.76 4.40
N GLU A 87 -10.97 19.46 4.68
CA GLU A 87 -11.28 20.75 4.07
C GLU A 87 -10.15 21.76 4.35
N ALA A 88 -9.77 21.92 5.63
CA ALA A 88 -8.68 22.81 6.02
C ALA A 88 -7.33 22.41 5.39
N LEU A 89 -7.03 21.10 5.34
CA LEU A 89 -5.81 20.58 4.73
C LEU A 89 -5.78 20.86 3.23
N VAL A 90 -6.86 20.61 2.50
CA VAL A 90 -6.90 20.79 1.04
C VAL A 90 -6.74 22.25 0.68
N ILE A 91 -7.52 23.14 1.31
CA ILE A 91 -7.46 24.59 1.05
C ILE A 91 -6.06 25.15 1.35
N THR A 92 -5.43 24.70 2.45
CA THR A 92 -4.13 25.24 2.88
C THR A 92 -2.97 24.62 2.14
N VAL A 93 -2.93 23.29 1.98
CA VAL A 93 -1.73 22.55 1.56
C VAL A 93 -1.63 22.40 0.05
N VAL A 94 -2.74 22.21 -0.68
CA VAL A 94 -2.70 21.95 -2.13
C VAL A 94 -1.99 23.04 -2.94
N PRO A 95 -2.19 24.35 -2.67
CA PRO A 95 -1.48 25.40 -3.39
C PRO A 95 0.05 25.30 -3.23
N TYR A 96 0.53 25.05 -2.02
CA TYR A 96 1.98 24.87 -1.76
C TYR A 96 2.49 23.56 -2.32
N LEU A 97 1.71 22.48 -2.21
CA LEU A 97 2.05 21.17 -2.80
C LEU A 97 2.24 21.30 -4.31
N TYR A 98 1.38 22.07 -5.00
CA TYR A 98 1.50 22.32 -6.43
C TYR A 98 2.84 23.00 -6.79
N GLN A 99 3.24 24.02 -6.03
CA GLN A 99 4.54 24.70 -6.20
C GLN A 99 5.73 23.76 -5.92
N ILE A 100 5.63 22.94 -4.87
CA ILE A 100 6.66 21.94 -4.54
C ILE A 100 6.76 20.89 -5.65
N LEU A 101 5.63 20.39 -6.17
CA LEU A 101 5.60 19.42 -7.26
C LEU A 101 6.24 19.96 -8.54
N PHE A 102 6.00 21.24 -8.86
CA PHE A 102 6.69 21.92 -9.95
C PHE A 102 8.22 21.85 -9.77
N ILE A 103 8.74 22.18 -8.58
CA ILE A 103 10.19 22.12 -8.30
C ILE A 103 10.70 20.68 -8.35
N LEU A 104 9.98 19.71 -7.76
CA LEU A 104 10.37 18.30 -7.74
C LEU A 104 10.44 17.69 -9.14
N CYS A 105 9.56 18.11 -10.05
CA CYS A 105 9.56 17.64 -11.44
C CYS A 105 10.89 17.94 -12.14
N PHE A 106 11.59 19.04 -11.83
CA PHE A 106 12.92 19.32 -12.39
C PHE A 106 13.97 18.27 -11.99
N PHE A 107 13.86 17.70 -10.79
CA PHE A 107 14.76 16.64 -10.31
C PHE A 107 14.34 15.25 -10.78
N GLY A 108 13.18 15.13 -11.45
CA GLY A 108 12.69 13.94 -12.12
C GLY A 108 11.28 13.52 -11.69
N ILE A 109 10.54 12.91 -12.63
CA ILE A 109 9.12 12.60 -12.44
C ILE A 109 8.86 11.63 -11.27
N SER A 110 9.78 10.70 -11.01
CA SER A 110 9.64 9.75 -9.90
C SER A 110 9.56 10.42 -8.52
N LEU A 111 10.24 11.55 -8.31
CA LEU A 111 10.20 12.28 -7.04
C LEU A 111 8.83 12.95 -6.86
N ALA A 112 8.29 13.54 -7.93
CA ALA A 112 6.95 14.11 -7.92
C ALA A 112 5.87 13.05 -7.65
N ILE A 113 5.95 11.88 -8.29
CA ILE A 113 5.03 10.75 -8.03
C ILE A 113 5.13 10.28 -6.57
N GLY A 114 6.35 10.25 -6.01
CA GLY A 114 6.57 9.95 -4.59
C GLY A 114 5.84 10.94 -3.67
N ALA A 115 6.01 12.24 -3.90
CA ALA A 115 5.32 13.28 -3.13
C ALA A 115 3.79 13.20 -3.24
N ILE A 116 3.26 12.88 -4.43
CA ILE A 116 1.82 12.64 -4.63
C ILE A 116 1.35 11.43 -3.81
N CYS A 117 2.12 10.33 -3.79
CA CYS A 117 1.79 9.16 -2.98
C CYS A 117 1.73 9.49 -1.48
N ASP A 118 2.68 10.29 -0.99
CA ASP A 118 2.70 10.72 0.41
C ASP A 118 1.51 11.63 0.74
N PHE A 119 1.16 12.53 -0.17
CA PHE A 119 -0.04 13.35 -0.04
C PHE A 119 -1.34 12.51 0.01
N ILE A 120 -1.49 11.52 -0.87
CA ILE A 120 -2.64 10.58 -0.84
C ILE A 120 -2.69 9.82 0.49
N ARG A 121 -1.55 9.41 1.04
CA ARG A 121 -1.49 8.74 2.36
C ARG A 121 -1.96 9.65 3.49
N ILE A 122 -1.59 10.93 3.44
CA ILE A 122 -2.06 11.93 4.42
C ILE A 122 -3.57 12.12 4.28
N LEU A 123 -4.09 12.27 3.06
CA LEU A 123 -5.53 12.40 2.81
C LEU A 123 -6.32 11.18 3.34
N THR A 124 -5.76 9.97 3.23
CA THR A 124 -6.43 8.71 3.57
C THR A 124 -6.16 8.21 5.00
N ILE A 125 -5.49 9.01 5.85
CA ILE A 125 -5.13 8.61 7.22
C ILE A 125 -6.36 8.27 8.09
N HIS A 126 -7.49 8.94 7.85
CA HIS A 126 -8.75 8.69 8.55
C HIS A 126 -9.26 7.26 8.34
N LEU A 127 -9.11 6.70 7.13
CA LEU A 127 -9.47 5.31 6.83
C LEU A 127 -8.59 4.33 7.59
N TYR A 128 -7.29 4.64 7.71
CA TYR A 128 -6.36 3.84 8.51
C TYR A 128 -6.76 3.84 9.99
N CYS A 129 -7.13 5.01 10.53
CA CYS A 129 -7.62 5.13 11.90
C CYS A 129 -8.88 4.28 12.13
N PHE A 130 -9.85 4.30 11.20
CA PHE A 130 -11.06 3.47 11.30
C PHE A 130 -10.75 1.98 11.29
N TYR A 131 -9.85 1.54 10.41
CA TYR A 131 -9.34 0.17 10.39
C TYR A 131 -8.70 -0.21 11.73
N ILE A 132 -7.80 0.62 12.28
CA ILE A 132 -7.14 0.35 13.56
C ILE A 132 -8.16 0.23 14.68
N TYR A 133 -9.15 1.13 14.75
CA TYR A 133 -10.18 1.10 15.78
C TYR A 133 -10.98 -0.21 15.72
N ALA A 134 -11.43 -0.59 14.53
CA ALA A 134 -12.17 -1.84 14.34
C ALA A 134 -11.32 -3.07 14.66
N ALA A 135 -10.07 -3.10 14.17
CA ALA A 135 -9.14 -4.21 14.40
C ALA A 135 -8.78 -4.36 15.88
N ARG A 136 -8.57 -3.27 16.60
CA ARG A 136 -8.29 -3.30 18.05
C ARG A 136 -9.50 -3.80 18.83
N LEU A 137 -10.69 -3.32 18.51
CA LEU A 137 -11.93 -3.74 19.15
C LEU A 137 -12.19 -5.24 18.93
N PHE A 138 -12.09 -5.71 17.69
CA PHE A 138 -12.24 -7.12 17.35
C PHE A 138 -11.22 -8.01 18.06
N ASN A 139 -9.93 -7.64 18.00
CA ASN A 139 -8.88 -8.39 18.67
C ASN A 139 -9.03 -8.41 20.19
N TRP A 140 -9.51 -7.31 20.78
CA TRP A 140 -9.80 -7.25 22.21
C TRP A 140 -10.94 -8.20 22.59
N GLN A 141 -12.02 -8.22 21.80
CA GLN A 141 -13.15 -9.13 22.03
C GLN A 141 -12.76 -10.61 21.89
N ILE A 142 -11.98 -10.98 20.87
CA ILE A 142 -11.48 -12.35 20.70
C ILE A 142 -10.60 -12.76 21.88
N ARG A 143 -9.69 -11.88 22.34
CA ARG A 143 -8.86 -12.17 23.52
C ARG A 143 -9.71 -12.38 24.77
N LEU A 144 -10.72 -11.55 25.00
CA LEU A 144 -11.64 -11.71 26.13
C LEU A 144 -12.41 -13.02 26.06
N LEU A 145 -12.93 -13.39 24.89
CA LEU A 145 -13.62 -14.66 24.68
C LEU A 145 -12.70 -15.85 24.98
N ILE A 146 -11.45 -15.82 24.53
CA ILE A 146 -10.47 -16.88 24.81
C ILE A 146 -10.19 -16.98 26.31
N ILE A 147 -10.02 -15.85 27.01
CA ILE A 147 -9.76 -15.82 28.45
C ILE A 147 -10.96 -16.38 29.23
N LEU A 148 -12.17 -15.92 28.91
CA LEU A 148 -13.40 -16.38 29.57
C LEU A 148 -13.68 -17.86 29.27
N PHE A 149 -13.45 -18.31 28.04
CA PHE A 149 -13.61 -19.72 27.68
C PHE A 149 -12.65 -20.62 28.47
N ARG A 150 -11.39 -20.20 28.65
CA ARG A 150 -10.42 -20.91 29.50
C ARG A 150 -10.87 -20.95 30.95
N LEU A 151 -11.36 -19.82 31.47
CA LEU A 151 -11.85 -19.72 32.85
C LEU A 151 -13.09 -20.59 33.06
N PHE A 152 -13.99 -20.66 32.07
CA PHE A 152 -15.13 -21.58 32.06
C PHE A 152 -14.70 -23.05 32.11
N CYS A 153 -13.59 -23.39 31.44
CA CYS A 153 -12.98 -24.73 31.50
C CYS A 153 -12.15 -24.97 32.78
N GLY A 154 -12.14 -24.06 33.75
CA GLY A 154 -11.34 -24.15 34.97
C GLY A 154 -9.83 -24.05 34.74
N LYS A 155 -9.39 -23.38 33.66
CA LYS A 155 -7.97 -23.19 33.31
C LYS A 155 -7.59 -21.72 33.44
N LYS A 156 -6.55 -21.43 34.23
CA LYS A 156 -6.00 -20.08 34.41
C LYS A 156 -4.57 -20.02 33.90
N GLN A 157 -4.23 -18.99 33.14
CA GLN A 157 -2.87 -18.77 32.66
C GLN A 157 -2.04 -18.09 33.75
N ASN A 158 -0.89 -18.67 34.10
CA ASN A 158 -0.01 -18.16 35.13
C ASN A 158 1.14 -17.35 34.51
N PRO A 159 1.15 -15.99 34.64
CA PRO A 159 2.21 -15.17 34.05
C PRO A 159 3.57 -15.40 34.71
N LEU A 160 3.60 -15.85 35.97
CA LEU A 160 4.85 -16.09 36.72
C LEU A 160 5.56 -17.37 36.29
N ARG A 161 4.87 -18.30 35.63
CA ARG A 161 5.40 -19.61 35.24
C ARG A 161 5.35 -19.80 33.73
N ASN A 162 5.95 -18.85 33.01
CA ASN A 162 6.07 -18.86 31.55
C ASN A 162 4.72 -19.12 30.84
N ASN A 163 3.65 -18.46 31.30
CA ASN A 163 2.31 -18.58 30.71
C ASN A 163 1.73 -20.01 30.67
N ARG A 164 2.16 -20.88 31.60
CA ARG A 164 1.57 -22.22 31.76
C ARG A 164 0.09 -22.13 32.12
N LEU A 165 -0.70 -23.06 31.59
CA LEU A 165 -2.11 -23.24 31.95
C LEU A 165 -2.20 -24.14 33.19
N ASP A 166 -2.64 -23.56 34.30
CA ASP A 166 -2.85 -24.27 35.56
C ASP A 166 -4.36 -24.49 35.80
N SER A 167 -4.71 -25.59 36.45
CA SER A 167 -6.09 -25.86 36.89
C SER A 167 -6.45 -24.91 38.02
N HIS A 168 -7.60 -24.24 37.89
CA HIS A 168 -8.12 -23.30 38.86
C HIS A 168 -9.50 -23.77 39.33
N LEU A 169 -9.65 -23.95 40.64
CA LEU A 169 -10.95 -24.21 41.26
C LEU A 169 -11.72 -22.88 41.29
N CYS A 170 -12.72 -22.76 40.43
CA CYS A 170 -13.61 -21.60 40.42
C CYS A 170 -14.81 -21.86 41.34
N ASP A 171 -15.15 -20.86 42.15
CA ASP A 171 -16.41 -20.85 42.87
C ASP A 171 -17.60 -20.80 41.91
N ILE A 172 -18.75 -21.30 42.37
CA ILE A 172 -19.97 -21.38 41.55
C ILE A 172 -20.41 -19.98 41.09
N ASP A 173 -20.35 -18.98 41.97
CA ASP A 173 -20.70 -17.59 41.65
C ASP A 173 -19.77 -16.99 40.59
N GLN A 174 -18.48 -17.31 40.66
CA GLN A 174 -17.50 -16.88 39.66
C GLN A 174 -17.81 -17.51 38.30
N LEU A 175 -18.12 -18.81 38.27
CA LEU A 175 -18.47 -19.52 37.04
C LEU A 175 -19.72 -18.92 36.39
N PHE A 176 -20.72 -18.55 37.20
CA PHE A 176 -21.93 -17.88 36.72
C PHE A 176 -21.61 -16.55 36.01
N ILE A 177 -20.83 -15.65 36.63
CA ILE A 177 -20.44 -14.37 36.02
C ILE A 177 -19.65 -14.58 34.71
N VAL A 178 -18.78 -15.58 34.67
CA VAL A 178 -17.99 -15.93 33.48
C VAL A 178 -18.89 -16.40 32.35
N THR A 179 -19.84 -17.29 32.64
CA THR A 179 -20.80 -17.78 31.62
C THR A 179 -21.68 -16.65 31.08
N LEU A 180 -22.18 -15.77 31.93
CA LEU A 180 -22.99 -14.62 31.52
C LEU A 180 -22.16 -13.66 30.65
N SER A 181 -20.97 -13.28 31.10
CA SER A 181 -20.09 -12.39 30.33
C SER A 181 -19.66 -13.01 28.99
N PHE A 182 -19.38 -14.31 28.97
CA PHE A 182 -19.02 -15.05 27.77
C PHE A 182 -20.16 -15.06 26.76
N THR A 183 -21.39 -15.37 27.18
CA THR A 183 -22.55 -15.41 26.28
C THR A 183 -22.85 -14.01 25.72
N ILE A 184 -22.79 -12.95 26.52
CA ILE A 184 -22.91 -11.56 26.05
C ILE A 184 -21.85 -11.26 24.99
N LEU A 185 -20.56 -11.46 25.30
CA LEU A 185 -19.48 -11.16 24.35
C LEU A 185 -19.57 -11.99 23.07
N LEU A 186 -20.05 -13.23 23.14
CA LEU A 186 -20.25 -14.10 22.00
C LEU A 186 -21.39 -13.57 21.10
N PHE A 187 -22.48 -13.08 21.68
CA PHE A 187 -23.57 -12.45 20.93
C PHE A 187 -23.20 -11.07 20.34
N LEU A 188 -22.26 -10.34 20.94
CA LEU A 188 -21.75 -9.09 20.38
C LEU A 188 -20.73 -9.32 19.24
N LEU A 189 -20.15 -10.52 19.13
CA LEU A 189 -19.06 -10.81 18.21
C LEU A 189 -19.42 -10.59 16.73
N PRO A 190 -20.59 -11.05 16.23
CA PRO A 190 -20.96 -10.83 14.82
C PRO A 190 -21.04 -9.35 14.45
N SER A 191 -21.55 -8.51 15.36
CA SER A 191 -21.64 -7.06 15.14
C SER A 191 -20.26 -6.42 14.98
N ILE A 192 -19.32 -6.71 15.88
CA ILE A 192 -17.96 -6.15 15.81
C ILE A 192 -17.20 -6.72 14.61
N PHE A 193 -17.41 -7.99 14.28
CA PHE A 193 -16.83 -8.62 13.09
C PHE A 193 -17.26 -7.92 11.79
N MET A 194 -18.53 -7.57 11.63
CA MET A 194 -19.02 -6.86 10.43
C MET A 194 -18.33 -5.50 10.24
N TYR A 195 -18.21 -4.72 11.32
CA TYR A 195 -17.48 -3.44 11.27
C TYR A 195 -16.00 -3.63 10.92
N TYR A 196 -15.34 -4.63 11.50
CA TYR A 196 -13.97 -5.00 11.14
C TYR A 196 -13.85 -5.39 9.66
N ALA A 197 -14.74 -6.25 9.15
CA ALA A 197 -14.72 -6.70 7.76
C ALA A 197 -14.89 -5.54 6.76
N VAL A 198 -15.82 -4.61 7.02
CA VAL A 198 -16.06 -3.44 6.16
C VAL A 198 -14.87 -2.47 6.17
N PHE A 199 -14.37 -2.09 7.34
CA PHE A 199 -13.26 -1.12 7.39
C PHE A 199 -11.94 -1.72 6.93
N THR A 200 -11.72 -3.03 7.13
CA THR A 200 -10.58 -3.73 6.53
C THR A 200 -10.69 -3.73 5.01
N SER A 201 -11.85 -4.03 4.42
CA SER A 201 -11.99 -4.04 2.96
C SER A 201 -11.71 -2.66 2.36
N ILE A 202 -12.28 -1.59 2.93
CA ILE A 202 -12.02 -0.21 2.48
C ILE A 202 -10.53 0.11 2.56
N TRP A 203 -9.89 -0.17 3.69
CA TRP A 203 -8.48 0.08 3.87
C TRP A 203 -7.60 -0.70 2.90
N THR A 204 -7.91 -1.98 2.67
CA THR A 204 -7.14 -2.82 1.73
C THR A 204 -7.19 -2.28 0.30
N VAL A 205 -8.35 -1.76 -0.14
CA VAL A 205 -8.49 -1.14 -1.46
C VAL A 205 -7.63 0.12 -1.54
N THR A 206 -7.70 1.01 -0.54
CA THR A 206 -6.88 2.24 -0.49
C THR A 206 -5.38 1.93 -0.46
N MET A 207 -4.97 0.92 0.29
CA MET A 207 -3.58 0.48 0.33
C MET A 207 -3.12 -0.11 -1.01
N LEU A 208 -3.99 -0.84 -1.70
CA LEU A 208 -3.69 -1.40 -3.01
C LEU A 208 -3.53 -0.30 -4.07
N THR A 209 -4.35 0.74 -4.07
CA THR A 209 -4.24 1.85 -5.03
C THR A 209 -2.92 2.60 -4.86
N VAL A 210 -2.53 2.95 -3.63
CA VAL A 210 -1.24 3.61 -3.36
C VAL A 210 -0.06 2.73 -3.77
N LYS A 211 -0.11 1.43 -3.45
CA LYS A 211 0.93 0.47 -3.85
C LYS A 211 1.02 0.31 -5.37
N LEU A 212 -0.11 0.36 -6.07
CA LEU A 212 -0.15 0.30 -7.53
C LEU A 212 0.51 1.53 -8.15
N ILE A 213 0.29 2.74 -7.62
CA ILE A 213 0.98 3.95 -8.08
C ILE A 213 2.50 3.82 -7.86
N GLN A 214 2.92 3.33 -6.68
CA GLN A 214 4.34 3.11 -6.38
C GLN A 214 4.96 2.05 -7.30
N TYR A 215 4.22 0.98 -7.61
CA TYR A 215 4.66 -0.04 -8.54
C TYR A 215 4.82 0.52 -9.96
N ILE A 216 3.87 1.34 -10.43
CA ILE A 216 3.98 2.03 -11.73
C ILE A 216 5.21 2.94 -11.74
N ASN A 217 5.47 3.68 -10.66
CA ASN A 217 6.64 4.54 -10.55
C ASN A 217 7.95 3.75 -10.65
N GLN A 218 8.03 2.62 -9.94
CA GLN A 218 9.19 1.72 -10.02
C GLN A 218 9.33 1.10 -11.41
N PHE A 219 8.22 0.74 -12.05
CA PHE A 219 8.22 0.23 -13.41
C PHE A 219 8.79 1.25 -14.38
N LEU A 220 8.35 2.52 -14.31
CA LEU A 220 8.86 3.61 -15.14
C LEU A 220 10.38 3.79 -15.01
N LEU A 221 10.92 3.68 -13.79
CA LEU A 221 12.36 3.78 -13.53
C LEU A 221 13.17 2.59 -14.08
N GLN A 222 12.53 1.47 -14.38
CA GLN A 222 13.21 0.26 -14.84
C GLN A 222 13.09 0.04 -16.36
N ILE A 223 12.36 0.90 -17.08
CA ILE A 223 12.27 0.82 -18.55
C ILE A 223 13.63 1.17 -19.16
N PRO A 224 14.27 0.26 -19.92
CA PRO A 224 15.62 0.44 -20.47
C PRO A 224 15.60 1.32 -21.72
N ILE A 225 15.08 2.54 -21.60
CA ILE A 225 14.91 3.48 -22.73
C ILE A 225 16.27 3.79 -23.36
N TYR A 226 17.29 3.98 -22.53
CA TYR A 226 18.64 4.30 -22.99
C TYR A 226 19.30 3.12 -23.70
N GLU A 227 19.19 1.92 -23.16
CA GLU A 227 19.73 0.72 -23.78
C GLU A 227 18.97 0.36 -25.05
N PHE A 228 17.65 0.61 -25.09
CA PHE A 228 16.85 0.49 -26.31
C PHE A 228 17.32 1.50 -27.38
N TYR A 229 17.55 2.76 -27.01
CA TYR A 229 18.07 3.78 -27.91
C TYR A 229 19.45 3.40 -28.47
N LEU A 230 20.37 2.94 -27.62
CA LEU A 230 21.70 2.48 -28.02
C LEU A 230 21.64 1.23 -28.93
N TRP A 231 20.66 0.35 -28.70
CA TRP A 231 20.42 -0.82 -29.54
C TRP A 231 19.93 -0.42 -30.93
N VAL A 232 18.94 0.49 -31.02
CA VAL A 232 18.42 1.02 -32.29
C VAL A 232 19.51 1.75 -33.08
N THR A 233 20.35 2.54 -32.41
CA THR A 233 21.44 3.29 -33.06
C THR A 233 22.65 2.43 -33.41
N GLY A 234 22.63 1.12 -33.12
CA GLY A 234 23.74 0.21 -33.40
C GLY A 234 25.04 0.60 -32.67
N SER A 235 24.92 1.22 -31.51
CA SER A 235 26.06 1.79 -30.80
C SER A 235 27.05 0.70 -30.36
N ARG A 236 28.35 0.99 -30.51
CA ARG A 236 29.45 0.08 -30.13
C ARG A 236 29.47 -0.25 -28.63
N ILE A 237 28.72 0.50 -27.81
CA ILE A 237 28.60 0.34 -26.36
C ILE A 237 27.78 -0.92 -25.98
N ILE A 238 26.83 -1.35 -26.82
CA ILE A 238 26.05 -2.58 -26.62
C ILE A 238 26.55 -3.65 -27.59
N ARG A 239 27.78 -4.09 -27.38
CA ARG A 239 28.33 -5.28 -28.04
C ARG A 239 28.16 -6.47 -27.12
N GLY A 240 27.70 -7.59 -27.69
CA GLY A 240 27.58 -8.86 -27.00
C GLY A 240 28.93 -9.45 -26.64
N THR A 241 28.93 -10.71 -26.20
CA THR A 241 30.16 -11.42 -25.85
C THR A 241 31.16 -11.41 -27.03
N PRO A 242 32.43 -11.02 -26.82
CA PRO A 242 33.43 -11.09 -27.87
C PRO A 242 33.62 -12.55 -28.30
N ARG A 243 33.57 -12.81 -29.60
CA ARG A 243 33.93 -14.08 -30.22
C ARG A 243 35.27 -13.91 -30.92
N LEU A 244 36.23 -14.75 -30.53
CA LEU A 244 37.52 -14.85 -31.18
C LEU A 244 37.40 -15.88 -32.30
N ALA A 245 37.66 -15.50 -33.56
CA ALA A 245 37.94 -16.45 -34.61
C ALA A 245 39.43 -16.40 -34.94
N ILE A 246 40.05 -17.57 -35.03
CA ILE A 246 41.45 -17.72 -35.40
C ILE A 246 41.44 -18.13 -36.87
N ASN A 247 41.92 -17.24 -37.74
CA ASN A 247 42.06 -17.55 -39.15
C ASN A 247 43.55 -17.71 -39.46
N TYR A 248 43.92 -18.86 -40.01
CA TYR A 248 45.24 -19.07 -40.58
C TYR A 248 45.27 -18.40 -41.94
N ALA A 249 46.19 -17.45 -42.15
CA ALA A 249 46.36 -16.82 -43.45
C ALA A 249 46.97 -17.85 -44.42
N ASP A 250 46.43 -17.96 -45.63
CA ASP A 250 46.94 -18.89 -46.63
C ASP A 250 48.37 -18.51 -47.06
N SER A 251 49.27 -19.45 -46.77
CA SER A 251 50.54 -19.74 -47.44
C SER A 251 51.31 -18.55 -48.01
N THR A 252 52.09 -17.87 -47.17
CA THR A 252 53.51 -17.49 -47.42
C THR A 252 54.18 -16.79 -46.24
N GLU A 253 53.43 -16.42 -45.18
CA GLU A 253 53.98 -15.86 -43.94
C GLU A 253 53.41 -16.61 -42.73
N ASP A 254 54.26 -16.94 -41.74
CA ASP A 254 53.88 -17.54 -40.44
C ASP A 254 53.12 -16.53 -39.55
N THR A 255 52.03 -15.95 -40.05
CA THR A 255 51.23 -14.95 -39.34
C THR A 255 49.87 -15.53 -38.96
N VAL A 256 49.63 -15.63 -37.64
CA VAL A 256 48.33 -16.04 -37.08
C VAL A 256 47.47 -14.79 -36.89
N CYS A 257 46.38 -14.67 -37.64
CA CYS A 257 45.45 -13.54 -37.51
C CYS A 257 44.32 -13.88 -36.52
N PHE A 258 44.24 -13.09 -35.45
CA PHE A 258 43.15 -13.15 -34.49
C PHE A 258 42.07 -12.12 -34.85
N ASN A 259 40.93 -12.58 -35.36
CA ASN A 259 39.79 -11.72 -35.65
C ASN A 259 38.81 -11.73 -34.47
N PHE A 260 38.56 -10.56 -33.90
CA PHE A 260 37.55 -10.37 -32.87
C PHE A 260 36.22 -9.90 -33.48
N TYR A 261 35.20 -10.74 -33.37
CA TYR A 261 33.82 -10.39 -33.71
C TYR A 261 33.02 -10.10 -32.45
N PHE A 262 32.06 -9.18 -32.55
CA PHE A 262 31.13 -8.91 -31.47
C PHE A 262 29.72 -9.14 -31.99
N ASP A 263 28.99 -10.08 -31.39
CA ASP A 263 27.59 -10.34 -31.74
C ASP A 263 26.70 -9.18 -31.25
N SER A 264 25.62 -8.89 -31.98
CA SER A 264 24.59 -7.96 -31.51
C SER A 264 23.77 -8.60 -30.39
N VAL A 265 23.46 -7.83 -29.35
CA VAL A 265 22.65 -8.32 -28.22
C VAL A 265 21.19 -8.43 -28.66
N SER A 266 20.56 -9.59 -28.38
CA SER A 266 19.14 -9.79 -28.67
C SER A 266 18.24 -8.97 -27.73
N PHE A 267 17.10 -8.49 -28.25
CA PHE A 267 16.09 -7.78 -27.44
C PHE A 267 15.58 -8.62 -26.25
N ILE A 268 15.46 -9.94 -26.42
CA ILE A 268 15.05 -10.87 -25.34
C ILE A 268 16.03 -10.82 -24.17
N THR A 269 17.33 -10.76 -24.44
CA THR A 269 18.36 -10.71 -23.40
C THR A 269 18.26 -9.41 -22.61
N LEU A 270 17.96 -8.30 -23.30
CA LEU A 270 17.79 -6.97 -22.72
C LEU A 270 16.52 -6.88 -21.84
N TYR A 271 15.41 -7.46 -22.31
CA TYR A 271 14.17 -7.56 -21.55
C TYR A 271 14.30 -8.45 -20.29
N ARG A 272 15.01 -9.58 -20.36
CA ARG A 272 15.24 -10.46 -19.19
C ARG A 272 15.94 -9.74 -18.04
N VAL A 273 16.94 -8.90 -18.34
CA VAL A 273 17.66 -8.14 -17.31
C VAL A 273 16.73 -7.15 -16.59
N CYS A 274 15.81 -6.51 -17.31
CA CYS A 274 14.77 -5.67 -16.69
C CYS A 274 13.77 -6.48 -15.86
N ASN A 275 13.30 -7.62 -16.37
CA ASN A 275 12.31 -8.44 -15.66
C ASN A 275 12.86 -9.03 -14.34
N ILE A 276 14.15 -9.40 -14.30
CA ILE A 276 14.81 -9.85 -13.07
C ILE A 276 14.79 -8.75 -11.99
N ARG A 277 14.99 -7.48 -12.36
CA ARG A 277 14.92 -6.33 -11.42
C ARG A 277 13.52 -6.00 -10.95
N LEU A 278 12.48 -6.30 -11.74
CA LEU A 278 11.07 -6.16 -11.32
C LEU A 278 10.67 -7.24 -10.31
N SER A 279 11.16 -8.48 -10.50
CA SER A 279 10.81 -9.63 -9.64
C SER A 279 11.19 -9.46 -8.16
N SER A 280 12.26 -8.71 -7.88
CA SER A 280 12.72 -8.43 -6.51
C SER A 280 11.79 -7.50 -5.72
N TYR A 281 10.86 -6.81 -6.39
CA TYR A 281 9.87 -5.93 -5.77
C TYR A 281 8.47 -6.54 -5.73
N SER A 282 8.35 -7.85 -5.99
CA SER A 282 7.07 -8.54 -5.97
C SER A 282 6.34 -8.35 -4.62
N LEU A 283 5.07 -7.97 -4.71
CA LEU A 283 4.20 -7.80 -3.56
C LEU A 283 4.04 -9.15 -2.87
N SER A 284 4.61 -9.32 -1.68
CA SER A 284 4.36 -10.52 -0.89
C SER A 284 2.95 -10.44 -0.29
N PHE A 285 1.96 -10.92 -1.03
CA PHE A 285 0.56 -11.00 -0.59
C PHE A 285 0.41 -11.74 0.74
N THR A 286 1.28 -12.70 1.03
CA THR A 286 1.32 -13.43 2.30
C THR A 286 1.66 -12.52 3.48
N LYS A 287 2.63 -11.59 3.34
CA LYS A 287 2.94 -10.59 4.38
C LYS A 287 1.81 -9.59 4.57
N LEU A 288 1.16 -9.16 3.49
CA LEU A 288 0.01 -8.26 3.54
C LEU A 288 -1.16 -8.91 4.30
N PHE A 289 -1.50 -10.15 3.95
CA PHE A 289 -2.57 -10.92 4.56
C PHE A 289 -2.32 -11.16 6.06
N LEU A 290 -1.09 -11.54 6.43
CA LEU A 290 -0.68 -11.71 7.83
C LEU A 290 -0.78 -10.41 8.64
N ALA A 291 -0.43 -9.27 8.04
CA ALA A 291 -0.51 -7.97 8.71
C ALA A 291 -1.97 -7.52 8.95
N ILE A 292 -2.85 -7.76 7.97
CA ILE A 292 -4.30 -7.51 8.09
C ILE A 292 -4.92 -8.36 9.22
N LEU A 293 -4.58 -9.66 9.25
CA LEU A 293 -5.07 -10.58 10.29
C LEU A 293 -4.58 -10.20 11.69
N LYS A 294 -3.33 -9.74 11.83
CA LYS A 294 -2.77 -9.36 13.14
C LYS A 294 -3.18 -7.96 13.59
N GLY A 295 -3.90 -7.18 12.77
CA GLY A 295 -4.17 -5.77 13.06
C GLY A 295 -2.89 -4.95 13.22
N GLN A 296 -1.80 -5.38 12.58
CA GLN A 296 -0.50 -4.71 12.64
C GLN A 296 -0.40 -3.63 11.57
N SER A 297 0.42 -2.62 11.84
CA SER A 297 0.82 -1.60 10.87
C SER A 297 1.40 -2.27 9.63
N ILE A 298 0.87 -1.96 8.44
CA ILE A 298 1.27 -2.55 7.14
C ILE A 298 2.38 -1.69 6.48
N VAL A 299 3.20 -1.01 7.29
CA VAL A 299 4.32 -0.19 6.79
C VAL A 299 5.42 -1.07 6.23
#